data_AF-A0A4Q3T2J8-F1
#
_entry.id   AF-A0A4Q3T2J8-F1
#
_cell.length_a   1.000
_cell.length_b   1.000
_cell.length_c   1.000
_cell.angle_alpha   90.00
_cell.angle_beta   90.00
_cell.angle_gamma   90.00
#
_symmetry.space_group_name_H-M   'P 1'
#
loop_
_entity.id
_entity.type
_entity.pdbx_description
1 polymer ?
#
loop_
_entity_poly.entity_id
_entity_poly.type
_entity_poly.pdbx_seq_one_letter_code
_entity_poly.pdbx_strand_id
1 'polypeptide(L)'
;MKSLKYSDYITIVSDSRALLQRVFYSLVIFSFCLAFFFNILVSQIGNNPLPDQDADPVYLLFMITGAVGFMAGWAAPYIEVLMMFCCIGSIMWPLKRMLPAAFLLLYFCYFITYNMVAGHHYTNVGLLVMAVPFLFASHRFVAVFTLCRFFFCFMMFTAACWKIARGNLWHLDQTGMLLINTSLEALVSGDPTWRTEIVRWLVNHKTIAHLIWIFLIVLEAIFLLGFISFRWDKYLLIAYCLFFIGGWFLFDIYNFENLLFLLTLTPVLKFLSALRNKQRSLHSPT
;
A
#
# COMPACT_ATOMS: atom_id res chain seq x y z
N MET A 1 -13.54 -6.93 27.62
CA MET A 1 -12.93 -5.91 26.73
C MET A 1 -13.88 -4.73 26.59
N LYS A 2 -13.51 -3.51 27.00
CA LYS A 2 -14.36 -2.31 26.73
C LYS A 2 -14.51 -2.14 25.21
N SER A 3 -15.75 -2.07 24.73
CA SER A 3 -16.04 -1.85 23.30
C SER A 3 -15.46 -0.52 22.86
N LEU A 4 -14.62 -0.54 21.84
CA LEU A 4 -14.00 0.66 21.30
C LEU A 4 -15.07 1.52 20.62
N LYS A 5 -15.30 2.73 21.11
CA LYS A 5 -16.31 3.63 20.55
C LYS A 5 -15.72 4.42 19.39
N TYR A 6 -16.56 4.79 18.43
CA TYR A 6 -16.18 5.68 17.33
C TYR A 6 -15.63 7.03 17.83
N SER A 7 -16.14 7.53 18.95
CA SER A 7 -15.62 8.71 19.63
C SER A 7 -14.14 8.57 20.00
N ASP A 8 -13.73 7.40 20.50
CA ASP A 8 -12.35 7.14 20.91
C ASP A 8 -11.42 7.19 19.68
N TYR A 9 -11.87 6.63 18.56
CA TYR A 9 -11.15 6.68 17.29
C TYR A 9 -10.92 8.12 16.83
N ILE A 10 -11.99 8.93 16.78
CA ILE A 10 -11.92 10.34 16.40
C ILE A 10 -10.91 11.11 17.26
N THR A 11 -11.01 10.96 18.59
CA THR A 11 -10.11 11.66 19.53
C THR A 11 -8.66 11.26 19.30
N ILE A 12 -8.37 9.95 19.19
CA ILE A 12 -7.00 9.47 18.96
C ILE A 12 -6.43 10.02 17.64
N VAL A 13 -7.20 9.96 16.55
CA VAL A 13 -6.76 10.46 15.23
C VAL A 13 -6.52 11.97 15.27
N SER A 14 -7.46 12.73 15.83
CA SER A 14 -7.37 14.19 15.95
C SER A 14 -6.12 14.60 16.73
N ASP A 15 -5.91 14.01 17.90
CA ASP A 15 -4.78 14.35 18.76
C ASP A 15 -3.44 13.96 18.14
N SER A 16 -3.42 12.87 17.35
CA SER A 16 -2.20 12.26 16.83
C SER A 16 -1.80 12.77 15.45
N ARG A 17 -2.50 13.76 14.87
CA ARG A 17 -2.25 14.25 13.49
C ARG A 17 -0.78 14.53 13.18
N ALA A 18 -0.09 15.30 14.03
CA ALA A 18 1.31 15.65 13.79
C ALA A 18 2.25 14.43 13.82
N LEU A 19 1.99 13.48 14.74
CA LEU A 19 2.74 12.23 14.82
C LEU A 19 2.45 11.33 13.62
N LEU A 20 1.19 11.22 13.22
CA LEU A 20 0.77 10.45 12.05
C LEU A 20 1.43 10.98 10.78
N GLN A 21 1.51 12.30 10.60
CA GLN A 21 2.21 12.90 9.47
C GLN A 21 3.70 12.50 9.45
N ARG A 22 4.37 12.60 10.61
CA ARG A 22 5.78 12.20 10.72
C ARG A 22 5.98 10.73 10.39
N VAL A 23 5.21 9.85 11.02
CA VAL A 23 5.30 8.39 10.80
C VAL A 23 5.01 8.05 9.34
N PHE A 24 3.95 8.60 8.75
CA PHE A 24 3.60 8.37 7.35
C PHE A 24 4.76 8.76 6.43
N TYR A 25 5.25 10.00 6.51
CA TYR A 25 6.33 10.47 5.63
C TYR A 25 7.67 9.78 5.89
N SER A 26 7.94 9.31 7.11
CA SER A 26 9.09 8.45 7.39
C SER A 26 8.98 7.09 6.70
N LEU A 27 7.80 6.48 6.69
CA LEU A 27 7.55 5.23 5.97
C LEU A 27 7.60 5.43 4.44
N VAL A 28 7.15 6.59 3.94
CA VAL A 28 7.30 6.96 2.52
C VAL A 28 8.78 7.04 2.11
N ILE A 29 9.62 7.71 2.91
CA ILE A 29 11.07 7.78 2.68
C ILE A 29 11.66 6.36 2.68
N PHE A 30 11.27 5.52 3.63
CA PHE A 30 11.71 4.13 3.68
C PHE A 30 11.32 3.35 2.41
N SER A 31 10.09 3.53 1.90
CA SER A 31 9.66 2.94 0.62
C SER A 31 10.54 3.40 -0.54
N PHE A 32 10.84 4.69 -0.65
CA PHE A 32 11.74 5.20 -1.69
C PHE A 32 13.16 4.66 -1.56
N CYS A 33 13.69 4.50 -0.34
CA CYS A 33 14.99 3.89 -0.13
C CYS A 33 15.01 2.41 -0.54
N LEU A 34 13.95 1.66 -0.24
CA LEU A 34 13.82 0.27 -0.72
C LEU A 34 13.72 0.23 -2.25
N ALA A 35 12.88 1.09 -2.84
CA ALA A 35 12.73 1.18 -4.29
C ALA A 35 14.06 1.51 -4.99
N PHE A 36 14.83 2.44 -4.42
CA PHE A 36 16.18 2.77 -4.88
C PHE A 36 17.12 1.55 -4.81
N PHE A 37 17.10 0.82 -3.71
CA PHE A 37 17.95 -0.36 -3.50
C PHE A 37 17.62 -1.50 -4.47
N PHE A 38 16.33 -1.70 -4.77
CA PHE A 38 15.87 -2.72 -5.72
C PHE A 38 15.93 -2.27 -7.19
N ASN A 39 16.44 -1.06 -7.47
CA ASN A 39 16.49 -0.49 -8.83
C ASN A 39 15.11 -0.38 -9.51
N ILE A 40 14.06 -0.14 -8.72
CA ILE A 40 12.68 -0.02 -9.20
C ILE A 40 12.18 1.43 -9.18
N LEU A 41 13.04 2.43 -8.98
CA LEU A 41 12.63 3.81 -9.22
C LEU A 41 12.42 4.07 -10.72
N VAL A 42 11.57 5.04 -11.07
CA VAL A 42 11.36 5.45 -12.47
C VAL A 42 12.68 5.87 -13.11
N SER A 43 13.56 6.56 -12.37
CA SER A 43 14.90 6.91 -12.86
C SER A 43 15.84 5.72 -13.10
N GLN A 44 15.52 4.53 -12.58
CA GLN A 44 16.35 3.32 -12.63
C GLN A 44 15.80 2.21 -13.54
N ILE A 45 14.47 2.09 -13.68
CA ILE A 45 13.82 1.07 -14.53
C ILE A 45 14.19 1.23 -16.01
N GLY A 46 14.69 2.41 -16.39
CA GLY A 46 15.13 2.71 -17.75
C GLY A 46 13.97 3.10 -18.66
N ASN A 47 14.31 3.54 -19.88
CA ASN A 47 13.32 3.95 -20.87
C ASN A 47 12.67 2.70 -21.49
N ASN A 48 11.60 2.18 -20.89
CA ASN A 48 10.74 1.21 -21.56
C ASN A 48 10.14 1.86 -22.82
N PRO A 49 10.48 1.38 -24.04
CA PRO A 49 9.98 1.97 -25.28
C PRO A 49 8.49 1.71 -25.51
N LEU A 50 7.89 0.77 -24.77
CA LEU A 50 6.50 0.37 -24.87
C LEU A 50 5.82 0.50 -23.49
N PRO A 51 5.48 1.73 -23.07
CA PRO A 51 4.71 1.92 -21.85
C PRO A 51 3.35 1.23 -21.98
N ASP A 52 2.92 0.58 -20.91
CA ASP A 52 1.61 -0.04 -20.84
C ASP A 52 0.53 1.04 -20.77
N GLN A 53 -0.40 1.00 -21.70
CA GLN A 53 -1.34 2.08 -21.99
C GLN A 53 -2.71 1.79 -21.37
N ASP A 54 -3.06 0.50 -21.33
CA ASP A 54 -4.37 -0.05 -21.05
C ASP A 54 -5.53 0.84 -21.57
N ALA A 55 -6.77 0.64 -21.11
CA ALA A 55 -7.91 1.47 -21.52
C ALA A 55 -8.20 2.65 -20.55
N ASP A 56 -7.24 3.07 -19.72
CA ASP A 56 -7.45 4.12 -18.70
C ASP A 56 -7.30 5.53 -19.31
N PRO A 57 -8.33 6.39 -19.29
CA PRO A 57 -8.27 7.74 -19.86
C PRO A 57 -7.17 8.64 -19.29
N VAL A 58 -6.79 8.45 -18.02
CA VAL A 58 -5.71 9.22 -17.39
C VAL A 58 -4.36 8.83 -17.98
N TYR A 59 -4.16 7.54 -18.23
CA TYR A 59 -2.92 7.00 -18.80
C TYR A 59 -2.78 7.46 -20.26
N LEU A 60 -3.89 7.40 -21.02
CA LEU A 60 -3.97 7.93 -22.38
C LEU A 60 -3.66 9.44 -22.45
N LEU A 61 -4.16 10.24 -21.51
CA LEU A 61 -3.87 11.67 -21.45
C LEU A 61 -2.37 11.93 -21.21
N PHE A 62 -1.74 11.18 -20.30
CA PHE A 62 -0.30 11.29 -20.02
C PHE A 62 0.55 10.89 -21.23
N MET A 63 0.09 9.91 -22.02
CA MET A 63 0.74 9.51 -23.28
C MET A 63 0.62 10.59 -24.36
N ILE A 64 -0.59 11.07 -24.63
CA ILE A 64 -0.85 12.07 -25.69
C ILE A 64 -0.09 13.36 -25.43
N THR A 65 0.05 13.76 -24.16
CA THR A 65 0.80 14.96 -23.77
C THR A 65 2.33 14.78 -23.79
N GLY A 66 2.83 13.55 -23.98
CA GLY A 66 4.25 13.23 -23.87
C GLY A 66 4.80 13.31 -22.43
N ALA A 67 3.93 13.43 -21.43
CA ALA A 67 4.31 13.60 -20.03
C ALA A 67 5.07 12.37 -19.51
N VAL A 68 4.67 11.16 -19.91
CA VAL A 68 5.37 9.92 -19.53
C VAL A 68 6.82 9.95 -20.01
N GLY A 69 7.06 10.26 -21.28
CA GLY A 69 8.41 10.31 -21.84
C GLY A 69 9.29 11.39 -21.21
N PHE A 70 8.71 12.56 -20.91
CA PHE A 70 9.41 13.61 -20.18
C PHE A 70 9.79 13.17 -18.76
N MET A 71 8.84 12.61 -18.01
CA MET A 71 9.02 12.23 -16.60
C MET A 71 9.87 10.99 -16.42
N ALA A 72 9.75 9.98 -17.29
CA ALA A 72 10.57 8.78 -17.27
C ALA A 72 11.98 9.02 -17.82
N GLY A 73 12.16 10.07 -18.62
CA GLY A 73 13.46 10.49 -19.14
C GLY A 73 14.26 11.30 -18.12
N TRP A 74 14.81 12.43 -18.57
CA TRP A 74 15.76 13.21 -17.77
C TRP A 74 15.15 13.85 -16.51
N ALA A 75 13.83 14.02 -16.45
CA ALA A 75 13.16 14.67 -15.31
C ALA A 75 13.01 13.75 -14.08
N ALA A 76 13.06 12.42 -14.27
CA ALA A 76 12.84 11.42 -13.21
C ALA A 76 13.62 11.68 -11.92
N PRO A 77 14.96 11.79 -11.93
CA PRO A 77 15.73 11.95 -10.69
C PRO A 77 15.41 13.25 -9.96
N TYR A 78 15.08 14.33 -10.68
CA TYR A 78 14.72 15.61 -10.06
C TYR A 78 13.36 15.54 -9.36
N ILE A 79 12.39 14.86 -9.97
CA ILE A 79 11.07 14.64 -9.36
C ILE A 79 11.21 13.80 -8.09
N GLU A 80 12.00 12.72 -8.13
CA GLU A 80 12.26 11.85 -6.98
C GLU A 80 12.95 12.60 -5.83
N VAL A 81 13.98 13.38 -6.12
CA VAL A 81 14.68 14.23 -5.13
C VAL A 81 13.72 15.27 -4.54
N LEU A 82 12.88 15.91 -5.37
CA LEU A 82 11.91 16.90 -4.89
C LEU A 82 10.84 16.26 -4.00
N MET A 83 10.35 15.07 -4.34
CA MET A 83 9.46 14.29 -3.47
C MET A 83 10.12 13.98 -2.13
N MET A 84 11.39 13.57 -2.12
CA MET A 84 12.14 13.31 -0.89
C MET A 84 12.27 14.55 -0.01
N PHE A 85 12.55 15.72 -0.60
CA PHE A 85 12.55 16.99 0.14
C PHE A 85 11.16 17.32 0.71
N CYS A 86 10.08 17.08 -0.03
CA CYS A 86 8.72 17.27 0.49
C CYS A 86 8.43 16.36 1.69
N CYS A 87 8.90 15.11 1.66
CA CYS A 87 8.77 14.17 2.78
C CYS A 87 9.55 14.64 4.01
N ILE A 88 10.84 14.98 3.85
CA ILE A 88 11.70 15.48 4.94
C ILE A 88 11.09 16.73 5.57
N GLY A 89 10.68 17.69 4.74
CA GLY A 89 10.02 18.90 5.23
C GLY A 89 8.72 18.59 5.97
N SER A 90 7.92 17.62 5.51
CA SER A 90 6.68 17.19 6.18
C SER A 90 6.92 16.53 7.55
N ILE A 91 8.09 15.90 7.74
CA ILE A 91 8.52 15.34 9.03
C ILE A 91 8.96 16.46 9.99
N MET A 92 9.79 17.39 9.50
CA MET A 92 10.33 18.50 10.29
C MET A 92 9.26 19.51 10.70
N TRP A 93 8.37 19.87 9.78
CA TRP A 93 7.31 20.85 9.99
C TRP A 93 5.91 20.21 9.80
N PRO A 94 5.50 19.33 10.74
CA PRO A 94 4.18 18.73 10.66
C PRO A 94 3.10 19.82 10.72
N LEU A 95 1.92 19.53 10.18
CA LEU A 95 0.77 20.44 10.05
C LEU A 95 0.89 21.51 8.97
N LYS A 96 2.07 21.74 8.37
CA LYS A 96 2.21 22.56 7.16
C LYS A 96 1.64 21.79 5.97
N ARG A 97 0.57 22.33 5.36
CA ARG A 97 -0.21 21.68 4.30
C ARG A 97 0.43 21.75 2.92
N MET A 98 1.29 22.74 2.68
CA MET A 98 1.93 22.93 1.38
C MET A 98 2.86 21.78 1.01
N LEU A 99 3.59 21.22 1.97
CA LEU A 99 4.54 20.14 1.70
C LEU A 99 3.82 18.82 1.33
N PRO A 100 2.78 18.38 2.07
CA PRO A 100 1.91 17.30 1.60
C PRO A 100 1.22 17.55 0.27
N ALA A 101 0.80 18.78 -0.01
CA ALA A 101 0.16 19.13 -1.29
C ALA A 101 1.14 19.00 -2.47
N ALA A 102 2.34 19.57 -2.33
CA ALA A 102 3.41 19.43 -3.32
C ALA A 102 3.80 17.96 -3.51
N PHE A 103 3.99 17.22 -2.41
CA PHE A 103 4.25 15.78 -2.46
C PHE A 103 3.16 15.03 -3.23
N LEU A 104 1.89 15.26 -2.90
CA LEU A 104 0.77 14.54 -3.53
C LEU A 104 0.68 14.80 -5.03
N LEU A 105 0.89 16.05 -5.46
CA LEU A 105 0.89 16.41 -6.88
C LEU A 105 2.04 15.71 -7.63
N LEU A 106 3.26 15.80 -7.09
CA LEU A 106 4.44 15.17 -7.69
C LEU A 106 4.28 13.64 -7.72
N TYR A 107 3.83 13.06 -6.61
CA TYR A 107 3.63 11.63 -6.47
C TYR A 107 2.51 11.11 -7.37
N PHE A 108 1.45 11.88 -7.61
CA PHE A 108 0.41 11.50 -8.57
C PHE A 108 0.99 11.35 -9.99
N CYS A 109 1.76 12.34 -10.45
CA CYS A 109 2.42 12.27 -11.74
C CYS A 109 3.44 11.12 -11.82
N TYR A 110 4.21 10.93 -10.75
CA TYR A 110 5.14 9.81 -10.60
C TYR A 110 4.42 8.46 -10.64
N PHE A 111 3.33 8.31 -9.89
CA PHE A 111 2.54 7.08 -9.80
C PHE A 111 1.99 6.65 -11.16
N ILE A 112 1.46 7.58 -11.95
CA ILE A 112 0.99 7.27 -13.31
C ILE A 112 2.17 6.83 -14.18
N THR A 113 3.26 7.61 -14.19
CA THR A 113 4.46 7.27 -14.97
C THR A 113 5.03 5.90 -14.61
N TYR A 114 5.15 5.62 -13.31
CA TYR A 114 5.65 4.35 -12.80
C TYR A 114 4.81 3.18 -13.25
N ASN A 115 3.48 3.24 -13.08
CA ASN A 115 2.57 2.17 -13.48
C ASN A 115 2.69 1.89 -15.00
N MET A 116 2.78 2.93 -15.82
CA MET A 116 2.93 2.79 -17.28
C MET A 116 4.29 2.20 -17.69
N VAL A 117 5.38 2.66 -17.09
CA VAL A 117 6.74 2.20 -17.43
C VAL A 117 6.98 0.77 -16.92
N ALA A 118 6.49 0.45 -15.72
CA ALA A 118 6.65 -0.86 -15.10
C ALA A 118 5.66 -1.92 -15.63
N GLY A 119 4.65 -1.53 -16.42
CA GLY A 119 3.61 -2.45 -16.88
C GLY A 119 2.78 -3.00 -15.73
N HIS A 120 2.50 -2.16 -14.74
CA HIS A 120 1.76 -2.53 -13.55
C HIS A 120 0.57 -1.59 -13.37
N HIS A 121 -0.59 -2.14 -13.03
CA HIS A 121 -1.78 -1.35 -12.75
C HIS A 121 -2.03 -1.22 -11.25
N TYR A 122 -2.21 0.02 -10.79
CA TYR A 122 -2.62 0.37 -9.41
C TYR A 122 -1.64 -0.08 -8.31
N THR A 123 -0.38 -0.33 -8.65
CA THR A 123 0.66 -0.54 -7.63
C THR A 123 0.87 0.74 -6.86
N ASN A 124 1.11 0.64 -5.55
CA ASN A 124 1.47 1.78 -4.70
C ASN A 124 0.35 2.80 -4.39
N VAL A 125 -0.92 2.46 -4.63
CA VAL A 125 -2.06 3.34 -4.36
C VAL A 125 -2.16 3.79 -2.89
N GLY A 126 -1.63 2.99 -1.96
CA GLY A 126 -1.57 3.32 -0.53
C GLY A 126 -0.85 4.63 -0.24
N LEU A 127 0.27 4.91 -0.90
CA LEU A 127 1.02 6.17 -0.75
C LEU A 127 0.17 7.37 -1.18
N LEU A 128 -0.48 7.26 -2.34
CA LEU A 128 -1.31 8.32 -2.91
C LEU A 128 -2.48 8.66 -1.99
N VAL A 129 -3.25 7.64 -1.59
CA VAL A 129 -4.48 7.84 -0.80
C VAL A 129 -4.17 8.29 0.62
N MET A 130 -3.14 7.72 1.26
CA MET A 130 -2.80 8.05 2.64
C MET A 130 -2.13 9.43 2.79
N ALA A 131 -1.65 10.05 1.71
CA ALA A 131 -1.18 11.42 1.73
C ALA A 131 -2.33 12.46 1.79
N VAL A 132 -3.51 12.13 1.24
CA VAL A 132 -4.66 13.05 1.10
C VAL A 132 -5.16 13.65 2.43
N PRO A 133 -5.28 12.90 3.55
CA PRO A 133 -5.72 13.48 4.82
C PRO A 133 -4.90 14.70 5.25
N PHE A 134 -3.59 14.71 5.00
CA PHE A 134 -2.68 15.74 5.48
C PHE A 134 -2.86 17.12 4.80
N LEU A 135 -3.65 17.20 3.72
CA LEU A 135 -4.08 18.45 3.10
C LEU A 135 -5.09 19.22 3.95
N PHE A 136 -5.80 18.52 4.84
CA PHE A 136 -6.92 19.06 5.62
C PHE A 136 -6.53 19.34 7.06
N ALA A 137 -7.28 20.23 7.72
CA ALA A 137 -7.09 20.58 9.13
C ALA A 137 -8.30 20.23 9.99
N SER A 138 -8.07 20.06 11.31
CA SER A 138 -9.12 19.86 12.31
C SER A 138 -10.06 18.68 11.96
N HIS A 139 -11.38 18.86 12.05
CA HIS A 139 -12.40 17.84 11.77
C HIS A 139 -12.31 17.25 10.36
N ARG A 140 -11.92 18.04 9.35
CA ARG A 140 -11.78 17.54 7.96
C ARG A 140 -10.67 16.51 7.83
N PHE A 141 -9.56 16.69 8.56
CA PHE A 141 -8.49 15.69 8.62
C PHE A 141 -9.04 14.35 9.12
N VAL A 142 -9.80 14.36 10.23
CA VAL A 142 -10.37 13.14 10.81
C VAL A 142 -11.34 12.46 9.85
N ALA A 143 -12.21 13.25 9.19
CA ALA A 143 -13.17 12.72 8.22
C ALA A 143 -12.46 12.03 7.04
N VAL A 144 -11.48 12.70 6.43
CA VAL A 144 -10.72 12.16 5.29
C VAL A 144 -9.85 10.98 5.71
N PHE A 145 -9.24 11.01 6.90
CA PHE A 145 -8.49 9.86 7.43
C PHE A 145 -9.40 8.64 7.68
N THR A 146 -10.62 8.87 8.15
CA THR A 146 -11.64 7.82 8.29
C THR A 146 -12.08 7.31 6.92
N LEU A 147 -12.19 8.17 5.91
CA LEU A 147 -12.46 7.78 4.53
C LEU A 147 -11.34 6.86 3.99
N CYS A 148 -10.07 7.16 4.26
CA CYS A 148 -8.96 6.28 3.89
C CYS A 148 -9.09 4.88 4.51
N ARG A 149 -9.57 4.77 5.76
CA ARG A 149 -9.88 3.48 6.39
C ARG A 149 -10.95 2.72 5.60
N PHE A 150 -12.03 3.38 5.23
CA PHE A 150 -13.11 2.75 4.46
C PHE A 150 -12.68 2.40 3.04
N PHE A 151 -11.85 3.23 2.41
CA PHE A 151 -11.24 2.93 1.13
C PHE A 151 -10.35 1.68 1.19
N PHE A 152 -9.56 1.53 2.26
CA PHE A 152 -8.79 0.31 2.50
C PHE A 152 -9.69 -0.92 2.63
N CYS A 153 -10.76 -0.83 3.42
CA CYS A 153 -11.73 -1.92 3.56
C CYS A 153 -12.43 -2.24 2.25
N PHE A 154 -12.75 -1.21 1.47
CA PHE A 154 -13.35 -1.34 0.14
C PHE A 154 -12.44 -2.08 -0.82
N MET A 155 -11.18 -1.66 -0.92
CA MET A 155 -10.20 -2.27 -1.81
C MET A 155 -10.03 -3.77 -1.52
N MET A 156 -9.84 -4.14 -0.25
CA MET A 156 -9.67 -5.55 0.13
C MET A 156 -10.95 -6.36 -0.13
N PHE A 157 -12.11 -5.85 0.29
CA PHE A 157 -13.37 -6.56 0.11
C PHE A 157 -13.74 -6.73 -1.38
N THR A 158 -13.57 -5.67 -2.18
CA THR A 158 -13.85 -5.74 -3.63
C THR A 158 -12.88 -6.67 -4.35
N ALA A 159 -11.62 -6.75 -3.92
CA ALA A 159 -10.67 -7.74 -4.45
C ALA A 159 -11.15 -9.18 -4.22
N ALA A 160 -11.74 -9.48 -3.06
CA ALA A 160 -12.38 -10.78 -2.80
C ALA A 160 -13.59 -11.00 -3.72
N CYS A 161 -14.48 -10.00 -3.84
CA CYS A 161 -15.66 -10.08 -4.72
C CYS A 161 -15.26 -10.37 -6.16
N TRP A 162 -14.22 -9.72 -6.70
CA TRP A 162 -13.74 -9.96 -8.05
C TRP A 162 -13.10 -11.33 -8.24
N LYS A 163 -12.48 -11.91 -7.21
CA LYS A 163 -11.99 -13.30 -7.26
C LYS A 163 -13.15 -14.29 -7.28
N ILE A 164 -14.18 -14.05 -6.49
CA ILE A 164 -15.38 -14.90 -6.43
C ILE A 164 -16.18 -14.80 -7.73
N ALA A 165 -16.44 -13.57 -8.22
CA ALA A 165 -17.25 -13.32 -9.41
C ALA A 165 -16.63 -13.91 -10.70
N ARG A 166 -15.30 -13.93 -10.80
CA ARG A 166 -14.58 -14.58 -11.92
C ARG A 166 -14.53 -16.10 -11.82
N GLY A 167 -15.13 -16.70 -10.78
CA GLY A 167 -15.13 -18.14 -10.58
C GLY A 167 -13.82 -18.70 -10.02
N ASN A 168 -12.85 -17.86 -9.64
CA ASN A 168 -11.53 -18.32 -9.15
C ASN A 168 -11.63 -19.20 -7.89
N LEU A 169 -12.75 -19.12 -7.17
CA LEU A 169 -13.04 -19.95 -6.00
C LEU A 169 -13.32 -21.41 -6.39
N TRP A 170 -13.72 -21.68 -7.64
CA TRP A 170 -14.21 -23.00 -8.09
C TRP A 170 -13.23 -23.73 -9.02
N HIS A 171 -12.16 -23.06 -9.46
CA HIS A 171 -11.16 -23.63 -10.34
C HIS A 171 -9.94 -24.13 -9.55
N LEU A 172 -9.84 -25.46 -9.40
CA LEU A 172 -8.76 -26.11 -8.64
C LEU A 172 -7.36 -25.78 -9.20
N ASP A 173 -7.26 -25.58 -10.52
CA ASP A 173 -5.99 -25.32 -11.20
C ASP A 173 -5.54 -23.85 -11.14
N GLN A 174 -6.43 -22.92 -10.77
CA GLN A 174 -6.18 -21.48 -10.85
C GLN A 174 -4.95 -21.06 -10.04
N THR A 175 -4.82 -21.57 -8.81
CA THR A 175 -3.70 -21.22 -7.92
C THR A 175 -2.39 -21.80 -8.42
N GLY A 176 -2.40 -23.03 -8.95
CA GLY A 176 -1.22 -23.67 -9.52
C GLY A 176 -0.71 -22.89 -10.74
N MET A 177 -1.61 -22.49 -11.65
CA MET A 177 -1.24 -21.64 -12.79
C MET A 177 -0.71 -20.28 -12.35
N LEU A 178 -1.31 -19.65 -11.34
CA LEU A 178 -0.82 -18.38 -10.82
C LEU A 178 0.59 -18.52 -10.24
N LEU A 179 0.84 -19.54 -9.42
CA LEU A 179 2.17 -19.82 -8.86
C LEU A 179 3.22 -20.06 -9.95
N ILE A 180 2.88 -20.82 -11.00
CA ILE A 180 3.78 -21.03 -12.14
C ILE A 180 4.08 -19.70 -12.84
N ASN A 181 3.05 -18.90 -13.12
CA ASN A 181 3.23 -17.64 -13.84
C ASN A 181 4.05 -16.63 -13.04
N THR A 182 3.84 -16.54 -11.72
CA THR A 182 4.59 -15.60 -10.86
C THR A 182 6.00 -16.07 -10.52
N SER A 183 6.28 -17.37 -10.63
CA SER A 183 7.60 -17.95 -10.31
C SER A 183 8.30 -18.55 -11.52
N LEU A 184 7.86 -18.21 -12.74
CA LEU A 184 8.34 -18.84 -13.97
C LEU A 184 9.86 -18.73 -14.13
N GLU A 185 10.41 -17.55 -13.88
CA GLU A 185 11.86 -17.30 -13.97
C GLU A 185 12.64 -18.20 -13.00
N ALA A 186 12.23 -18.26 -11.73
CA ALA A 186 12.87 -19.11 -10.72
C ALA A 186 12.71 -20.61 -11.00
N LEU A 187 11.58 -21.01 -11.59
CA LEU A 187 11.32 -22.40 -11.96
C LEU A 187 12.17 -22.83 -13.17
N VAL A 188 12.33 -21.95 -14.17
CA VAL A 188 13.09 -22.21 -15.41
C VAL A 188 14.59 -22.14 -15.18
N SER A 189 15.06 -21.19 -14.35
CA SER A 189 16.49 -21.08 -13.99
C SER A 189 16.98 -22.27 -13.17
N GLY A 190 16.06 -23.08 -12.64
CA GLY A 190 16.37 -24.25 -11.82
C GLY A 190 16.87 -23.88 -10.42
N ASP A 191 16.70 -22.62 -9.98
CA ASP A 191 17.23 -22.11 -8.72
C ASP A 191 16.69 -22.91 -7.52
N PRO A 192 17.52 -23.68 -6.78
CA PRO A 192 17.08 -24.58 -5.73
C PRO A 192 16.87 -23.84 -4.40
N THR A 193 16.20 -22.70 -4.42
CA THR A 193 15.81 -22.03 -3.18
C THR A 193 14.69 -22.79 -2.50
N TRP A 194 14.67 -22.71 -1.18
CA TRP A 194 13.60 -23.27 -0.36
C TRP A 194 12.21 -22.74 -0.79
N ARG A 195 12.13 -21.51 -1.32
CA ARG A 195 10.91 -20.92 -1.86
C ARG A 195 10.48 -21.62 -3.15
N THR A 196 11.40 -21.80 -4.10
CA THR A 196 11.12 -22.52 -5.36
C THR A 196 10.66 -23.95 -5.08
N GLU A 197 11.24 -24.63 -4.10
CA GLU A 197 10.82 -25.99 -3.70
C GLU A 197 9.40 -26.02 -3.12
N ILE A 198 9.02 -25.03 -2.30
CA ILE A 198 7.64 -24.91 -1.80
C ILE A 198 6.66 -24.66 -2.96
N VAL A 199 7.02 -23.80 -3.92
CA VAL A 199 6.21 -23.55 -5.11
C VAL A 199 6.03 -24.84 -5.92
N ARG A 200 7.11 -25.58 -6.19
CA ARG A 200 7.06 -26.89 -6.88
C ARG A 200 6.16 -27.88 -6.14
N TRP A 201 6.28 -27.95 -4.81
CA TRP A 201 5.44 -28.81 -3.99
C TRP A 201 3.96 -28.40 -4.09
N LEU A 202 3.63 -27.12 -3.97
CA LEU A 202 2.26 -26.60 -4.06
C LEU A 202 1.63 -26.85 -5.44
N VAL A 203 2.39 -26.67 -6.51
CA VAL A 203 1.94 -26.96 -7.88
C VAL A 203 1.56 -28.44 -8.04
N ASN A 204 2.31 -29.34 -7.40
CA ASN A 204 2.02 -30.78 -7.39
C ASN A 204 0.88 -31.17 -6.40
N HIS A 205 0.55 -30.31 -5.45
CA HIS A 205 -0.49 -30.54 -4.44
C HIS A 205 -1.67 -29.56 -4.62
N LYS A 206 -2.35 -29.66 -5.77
CA LYS A 206 -3.41 -28.73 -6.20
C LYS A 206 -4.47 -28.43 -5.14
N THR A 207 -4.92 -29.44 -4.39
CA THR A 207 -5.90 -29.26 -3.31
C THR A 207 -5.38 -28.32 -2.22
N ILE A 208 -4.12 -28.45 -1.82
CA ILE A 208 -3.52 -27.62 -0.77
C ILE A 208 -3.32 -26.20 -1.29
N ALA A 209 -2.81 -26.03 -2.51
CA ALA A 209 -2.71 -24.73 -3.16
C ALA A 209 -4.09 -24.04 -3.23
N HIS A 210 -5.13 -24.78 -3.61
CA HIS A 210 -6.49 -24.25 -3.69
C HIS A 210 -7.05 -23.84 -2.32
N LEU A 211 -6.82 -24.63 -1.26
CA LEU A 211 -7.22 -24.25 0.11
C LEU A 211 -6.52 -22.96 0.58
N ILE A 212 -5.23 -22.80 0.25
CA ILE A 212 -4.50 -21.55 0.53
C ILE A 212 -5.14 -20.37 -0.21
N TRP A 213 -5.54 -20.56 -1.46
CA TRP A 213 -6.22 -19.53 -2.23
C TRP A 213 -7.58 -19.13 -1.66
N ILE A 214 -8.40 -20.11 -1.27
CA ILE A 214 -9.65 -19.86 -0.54
C ILE A 214 -9.37 -19.07 0.74
N PHE A 215 -8.34 -19.46 1.49
CA PHE A 215 -7.96 -18.77 2.72
C PHE A 215 -7.60 -17.30 2.45
N LEU A 216 -6.81 -17.00 1.41
CA LEU A 216 -6.49 -15.61 1.04
C LEU A 216 -7.73 -14.80 0.64
N ILE A 217 -8.67 -15.39 -0.10
CA ILE A 217 -9.96 -14.75 -0.43
C ILE A 217 -10.75 -14.45 0.86
N VAL A 218 -10.76 -15.37 1.83
CA VAL A 218 -11.45 -15.16 3.12
C VAL A 218 -10.79 -14.03 3.91
N LEU A 219 -9.46 -13.95 3.95
CA LEU A 219 -8.74 -12.85 4.60
C LEU A 219 -9.15 -11.48 4.03
N GLU A 220 -9.28 -11.38 2.71
CA GLU A 220 -9.78 -10.19 2.02
C GLU A 220 -11.26 -9.91 2.34
N ALA A 221 -12.12 -10.93 2.30
CA ALA A 221 -13.56 -10.79 2.51
C ALA A 221 -13.91 -10.29 3.94
N ILE A 222 -13.10 -10.63 4.94
CA ILE A 222 -13.27 -10.17 6.33
C ILE A 222 -13.25 -8.64 6.45
N PHE A 223 -12.66 -7.91 5.49
CA PHE A 223 -12.68 -6.44 5.47
C PHE A 223 -14.07 -5.82 5.35
N LEU A 224 -15.09 -6.60 4.97
CA LEU A 224 -16.49 -6.18 5.09
C LEU A 224 -16.85 -5.75 6.52
N LEU A 225 -16.31 -6.44 7.54
CA LEU A 225 -16.54 -6.12 8.95
C LEU A 225 -15.99 -4.74 9.33
N GLY A 226 -15.02 -4.23 8.56
CA GLY A 226 -14.46 -2.90 8.71
C GLY A 226 -15.49 -1.79 8.49
N PHE A 227 -16.44 -1.96 7.57
CA PHE A 227 -17.52 -0.98 7.36
C PHE A 227 -18.49 -0.91 8.54
N ILE A 228 -18.69 -2.03 9.22
CA ILE A 228 -19.70 -2.15 10.28
C ILE A 228 -19.17 -1.59 11.60
N SER A 229 -17.90 -1.85 11.95
CA SER A 229 -17.40 -1.50 13.29
C SER A 229 -15.88 -1.50 13.43
N PHE A 230 -15.36 -0.48 14.12
CA PHE A 230 -13.94 -0.34 14.50
C PHE A 230 -13.43 -1.41 15.48
N ARG A 231 -14.34 -2.13 16.16
CA ARG A 231 -13.99 -3.24 17.07
C ARG A 231 -13.20 -4.36 16.38
N TRP A 232 -13.37 -4.51 15.08
CA TRP A 232 -12.77 -5.59 14.29
C TRP A 232 -11.38 -5.25 13.77
N ASP A 233 -10.91 -4.00 13.92
CA ASP A 233 -9.63 -3.53 13.37
C ASP A 233 -8.42 -4.38 13.79
N LYS A 234 -8.45 -5.02 14.96
CA LYS A 234 -7.38 -5.95 15.37
C LYS A 234 -7.31 -7.20 14.49
N TYR A 235 -8.46 -7.72 14.06
CA TYR A 235 -8.54 -8.88 13.18
C TYR A 235 -8.25 -8.47 11.75
N LEU A 236 -8.67 -7.26 11.32
CA LEU A 236 -8.31 -6.70 10.01
C LEU A 236 -6.79 -6.50 9.87
N LEU A 237 -6.12 -6.04 10.94
CA LEU A 237 -4.66 -5.92 10.97
C LEU A 237 -3.99 -7.28 10.76
N ILE A 238 -4.40 -8.29 11.54
CA ILE A 238 -3.86 -9.66 11.41
C ILE A 238 -4.13 -10.22 10.02
N ALA A 239 -5.36 -10.08 9.52
CA ALA A 239 -5.75 -10.55 8.20
C ALA A 239 -4.91 -9.90 7.09
N TYR A 240 -4.68 -8.58 7.16
CA TYR A 240 -3.82 -7.89 6.20
C TYR A 240 -2.37 -8.37 6.28
N CYS A 241 -1.81 -8.50 7.48
CA CYS A 241 -0.42 -8.96 7.62
C CYS A 241 -0.25 -10.38 7.06
N LEU A 242 -1.19 -11.28 7.34
CA LEU A 242 -1.17 -12.64 6.78
C LEU A 242 -1.33 -12.62 5.25
N PHE A 243 -2.24 -11.81 4.72
CA PHE A 243 -2.43 -11.65 3.29
C PHE A 243 -1.19 -11.07 2.62
N PHE A 244 -0.58 -10.04 3.20
CA PHE A 244 0.64 -9.41 2.71
C PHE A 244 1.83 -10.38 2.69
N ILE A 245 2.07 -11.07 3.81
CA ILE A 245 3.16 -12.06 3.91
C ILE A 245 2.92 -13.21 2.93
N GLY A 246 1.69 -13.72 2.84
CA GLY A 246 1.32 -14.78 1.90
C GLY A 246 1.48 -14.35 0.45
N GLY A 247 1.06 -13.13 0.11
CA GLY A 247 1.21 -12.52 -1.21
C GLY A 247 2.66 -12.41 -1.65
N TRP A 248 3.50 -11.86 -0.78
CA TRP A 248 4.93 -11.75 -1.01
C TRP A 248 5.58 -13.13 -1.18
N PHE A 249 5.36 -14.02 -0.23
CA PHE A 249 6.01 -15.32 -0.17
C PHE A 249 5.61 -16.24 -1.34
N LEU A 250 4.31 -16.35 -1.63
CA LEU A 250 3.78 -17.29 -2.61
C LEU A 250 3.78 -16.72 -4.03
N PHE A 251 3.45 -15.44 -4.19
CA PHE A 251 3.18 -14.86 -5.51
C PHE A 251 4.17 -13.78 -5.94
N ASP A 252 5.20 -13.51 -5.13
CA ASP A 252 6.18 -12.45 -5.40
C ASP A 252 5.56 -11.05 -5.52
N ILE A 253 4.41 -10.85 -4.88
CA ILE A 253 3.70 -9.58 -4.96
C ILE A 253 4.19 -8.66 -3.85
N TYR A 254 4.99 -7.66 -4.23
CA TYR A 254 5.46 -6.59 -3.35
C TYR A 254 4.50 -5.41 -3.39
N ASN A 255 3.85 -5.12 -2.26
CA ASN A 255 2.92 -3.99 -2.12
C ASN A 255 3.15 -3.28 -0.77
N PHE A 256 4.40 -2.94 -0.46
CA PHE A 256 4.79 -2.38 0.85
C PHE A 256 4.08 -1.05 1.13
N GLU A 257 3.80 -0.29 0.09
CA GLU A 257 3.14 0.99 0.07
C GLU A 257 1.70 0.88 0.58
N ASN A 258 1.04 -0.26 0.35
CA ASN A 258 -0.30 -0.51 0.87
C ASN A 258 -0.29 -0.84 2.38
N LEU A 259 0.87 -1.19 2.99
CA LEU A 259 0.99 -1.30 4.45
C LEU A 259 0.72 0.04 5.16
N LEU A 260 0.82 1.17 4.45
CA LEU A 260 0.50 2.50 5.02
C LEU A 260 -0.96 2.62 5.45
N PHE A 261 -1.88 1.84 4.87
CA PHE A 261 -3.26 1.79 5.32
C PHE A 261 -3.40 1.23 6.74
N LEU A 262 -2.41 0.47 7.24
CA LEU A 262 -2.43 -0.03 8.61
C LEU A 262 -2.43 1.13 9.63
N LEU A 263 -1.93 2.30 9.28
CA LEU A 263 -2.02 3.51 10.11
C LEU A 263 -3.47 3.92 10.40
N THR A 264 -4.42 3.51 9.56
CA THR A 264 -5.85 3.81 9.76
C THR A 264 -6.54 2.91 10.78
N LEU A 265 -5.91 1.80 11.17
CA LEU A 265 -6.48 0.80 12.06
C LEU A 265 -6.23 1.15 13.53
N THR A 266 -7.25 0.94 14.36
CA THR A 266 -7.24 1.34 15.77
C THR A 266 -6.08 0.78 16.61
N PRO A 267 -5.63 -0.49 16.48
CA PRO A 267 -4.50 -1.00 17.25
C PRO A 267 -3.21 -0.20 17.02
N VAL A 268 -2.93 0.15 15.76
CA VAL A 268 -1.76 0.94 15.38
C VAL A 268 -1.87 2.36 15.94
N LEU A 269 -3.04 2.98 15.81
CA LEU A 269 -3.30 4.30 16.38
C LEU A 269 -3.11 4.35 17.90
N LYS A 270 -3.59 3.33 18.63
CA LYS A 270 -3.39 3.22 20.09
C LYS A 270 -1.93 3.08 20.45
N PHE A 271 -1.18 2.26 19.72
CA PHE A 271 0.25 2.09 19.91
C PHE A 271 1.00 3.43 19.73
N LEU A 272 0.73 4.15 18.64
CA LEU A 272 1.33 5.47 18.39
C LEU A 272 0.97 6.50 19.47
N SER A 273 -0.30 6.53 19.90
CA SER A 273 -0.73 7.41 20.98
C SER A 273 -0.04 7.08 22.31
N ALA A 274 0.18 5.79 22.61
CA ALA A 274 0.89 5.38 23.82
C ALA A 274 2.35 5.82 23.80
N LEU A 275 3.05 5.66 22.67
CA LEU A 275 4.43 6.15 22.49
C LEU A 275 4.52 7.68 22.72
N ARG A 276 3.58 8.45 22.16
CA ARG A 276 3.52 9.90 22.34
C ARG A 276 3.34 10.28 23.81
N ASN A 277 2.43 9.62 24.52
CA ASN A 277 2.14 9.93 25.91
C ASN A 277 3.36 9.62 26.81
N LYS A 278 4.07 8.52 26.55
CA LYS A 278 5.33 8.18 27.23
C LYS A 278 6.42 9.23 26.98
N GLN A 279 6.52 9.78 25.77
CA GLN A 279 7.48 10.85 25.48
C GLN A 279 7.16 12.14 26.24
N ARG A 280 5.87 12.49 26.37
CA ARG A 280 5.43 13.68 27.13
C ARG A 280 5.73 13.58 28.62
N SER A 281 5.49 12.42 29.23
CA SER A 281 5.77 12.23 30.67
C SER A 281 7.26 12.31 31.02
N LEU A 282 8.16 12.08 30.05
CA LEU A 282 9.60 12.23 30.26
C LEU A 282 10.09 13.68 30.23
N HIS A 283 9.28 14.61 29.69
CA HIS A 283 9.66 16.03 29.53
C HIS A 283 8.88 16.97 30.45
N SER A 284 7.96 16.46 31.29
CA SER A 284 7.31 17.27 32.32
C SER A 284 8.29 17.48 33.48
N PRO A 285 8.74 18.72 33.77
CA PRO A 285 9.56 18.99 34.94
C PRO A 285 8.73 18.65 36.19
N THR A 286 9.26 17.74 37.01
CA THR A 286 8.75 17.43 38.35
C THR A 286 9.09 18.53 39.32
#